data_AF-A0AAQ3NSX2-F1
#
_entry.id   AF-A0AAQ3NSX2-F1
#
_cell.length_a   1.000
_cell.length_b   1.000
_cell.length_c   1.000
_cell.angle_alpha   90.00
_cell.angle_beta   90.00
_cell.angle_gamma   90.00
#
_symmetry.space_group_name_H-M   'P 1'
#
loop_
_entity.id
_entity.type
_entity.pdbx_description
1 polymer ?
#
loop_
_entity_poly.entity_id
_entity_poly.type
_entity_poly.pdbx_seq_one_letter_code
_entity_poly.pdbx_strand_id
1 'polypeptide(L)'
;MLKKLRRKVSTAFTSGPKKGSKPYKNPPPSPASPSPPPLQTTKTKTMSHTRKHSPFVFPHVDSSVVPDPSNLFSPNLLSNPLPTNSFFQNFTLKNGDQPEYIHPYLIKPSNFSLSLSYPSRFFNPSFTYQVFNPDLTISSSQKSHLSHFNHTISSHNDLSVTLDIPSSNLRFFLVRGSPFLTFSVTQPTPLSITTIHAILSFSSSDSLTKHTFHLNNGQTWILYASSPIRLSHGLSEITSDAFSGIIRIALLPDSDLKHEAVLDRFSSCYPVSGEAVFSRPFCVEYKWEKKGWGDLLMLAHPLHLQLLADG
;
A
#
# COMPACT_ATOMS: atom_id res chain seq x y z
N MET A 1 -26.29 -1.55 44.51
CA MET A 1 -26.81 -0.17 44.50
C MET A 1 -25.64 0.81 44.39
N LEU A 2 -25.35 1.31 43.19
CA LEU A 2 -24.40 2.41 42.98
C LEU A 2 -25.05 3.46 42.06
N LYS A 3 -25.10 4.70 42.54
CA LYS A 3 -25.82 5.83 41.96
C LYS A 3 -25.09 6.37 40.72
N LYS A 4 -25.81 6.45 39.59
CA LYS A 4 -25.39 7.13 38.35
C LYS A 4 -25.40 8.65 38.55
N LEU A 5 -24.26 9.31 38.38
CA LEU A 5 -24.19 10.77 38.29
C LEU A 5 -24.36 11.18 36.81
N ARG A 6 -25.57 11.60 36.44
CA ARG A 6 -25.87 12.28 35.15
C ARG A 6 -25.47 13.75 35.28
N ARG A 7 -24.49 14.22 34.50
CA ARG A 7 -24.31 15.66 34.24
C ARG A 7 -25.14 16.06 33.03
N LYS A 8 -26.13 16.94 33.27
CA LYS A 8 -26.82 17.75 32.26
C LYS A 8 -25.90 18.88 31.84
N VAL A 9 -25.75 19.14 30.54
CA VAL A 9 -25.24 20.41 30.01
C VAL A 9 -26.32 20.95 29.08
N SER A 10 -26.85 22.13 29.42
CA SER A 10 -27.82 22.87 28.61
C SER A 10 -27.12 23.80 27.63
N THR A 11 -27.68 23.89 26.44
CA THR A 11 -27.31 24.71 25.29
C THR A 11 -27.44 26.23 25.55
N ALA A 12 -26.59 27.01 24.90
CA ALA A 12 -26.89 28.38 24.51
C ALA A 12 -26.31 28.66 23.11
N PHE A 13 -27.21 28.71 22.12
CA PHE A 13 -26.96 29.23 20.79
C PHE A 13 -27.02 30.76 20.86
N THR A 14 -25.94 31.45 20.56
CA THR A 14 -25.96 32.90 20.30
C THR A 14 -25.78 33.13 18.81
N SER A 15 -26.87 33.46 18.13
CA SER A 15 -26.91 33.93 16.75
C SER A 15 -26.35 35.36 16.66
N GLY A 16 -25.19 35.53 16.03
CA GLY A 16 -24.63 36.84 15.66
C GLY A 16 -25.15 37.35 14.30
N PRO A 17 -25.08 38.66 14.01
CA PRO A 17 -25.80 39.28 12.89
C PRO A 17 -25.16 38.98 11.52
N LYS A 18 -26.00 38.72 10.52
CA LYS A 18 -25.63 38.61 9.10
C LYS A 18 -25.08 39.95 8.58
N LYS A 19 -23.78 40.00 8.24
CA LYS A 19 -23.18 41.10 7.46
C LYS A 19 -23.24 40.77 5.98
N GLY A 20 -23.88 41.66 5.21
CA GLY A 20 -24.03 41.56 3.76
C GLY A 20 -22.71 41.59 2.99
N SER A 21 -22.70 40.91 1.85
CA SER A 21 -21.59 40.82 0.90
C SER A 21 -21.29 42.18 0.28
N LYS A 22 -20.07 42.69 0.49
CA LYS A 22 -19.51 43.81 -0.29
C LYS A 22 -18.88 43.28 -1.58
N PRO A 23 -18.98 44.00 -2.70
CA PRO A 23 -18.36 43.60 -3.96
C PRO A 23 -16.83 43.62 -3.85
N TYR A 24 -16.20 42.57 -4.41
CA TYR A 24 -14.76 42.41 -4.51
C TYR A 24 -14.16 43.60 -5.29
N LYS A 25 -13.30 44.40 -4.65
CA LYS A 25 -12.44 45.37 -5.33
C LYS A 25 -11.12 44.68 -5.66
N ASN A 26 -10.70 44.72 -6.92
CA ASN A 26 -9.40 44.21 -7.34
C ASN A 26 -8.27 44.91 -6.55
N PRO A 27 -7.24 44.17 -6.08
CA PRO A 27 -6.10 44.79 -5.43
C PRO A 27 -5.31 45.65 -6.42
N PRO A 28 -4.72 46.77 -5.97
CA PRO A 28 -3.85 47.60 -6.81
C PRO A 28 -2.61 46.82 -7.26
N PRO A 29 -2.03 47.16 -8.43
CA PRO A 29 -0.84 46.48 -8.93
C PRO A 29 0.34 46.67 -7.97
N SER A 30 1.06 45.57 -7.69
CA SER A 30 2.27 45.57 -6.88
C SER A 30 3.31 46.54 -7.46
N PRO A 31 4.03 47.32 -6.62
CA PRO A 31 5.11 48.17 -7.09
C PRO A 31 6.22 47.33 -7.74
N ALA A 32 6.75 47.83 -8.85
CA ALA A 32 7.79 47.19 -9.63
C ALA A 32 9.01 46.87 -8.75
N SER A 33 9.47 45.61 -8.81
CA SER A 33 10.72 45.17 -8.18
C SER A 33 11.89 46.02 -8.70
N PRO A 34 12.80 46.49 -7.84
CA PRO A 34 13.98 47.21 -8.30
C PRO A 34 14.86 46.29 -9.15
N SER A 35 15.36 46.84 -10.26
CA SER A 35 16.28 46.18 -11.18
C SER A 35 17.51 45.63 -10.44
N PRO A 36 18.01 44.44 -10.80
CA PRO A 36 19.23 43.92 -10.19
C PRO A 36 20.42 44.82 -10.55
N PRO A 37 21.39 44.99 -9.63
CA PRO A 37 22.60 45.75 -9.91
C PRO A 37 23.42 45.09 -11.04
N PRO A 38 24.23 45.86 -11.79
CA PRO A 38 25.02 45.32 -12.89
C PRO A 38 25.99 44.25 -12.38
N LEU A 39 26.10 43.14 -13.13
CA LEU A 39 27.06 42.08 -12.87
C LEU A 39 28.47 42.67 -12.82
N GLN A 40 29.04 42.75 -11.61
CA GLN A 40 30.49 42.82 -11.47
C GLN A 40 31.03 41.45 -11.90
N THR A 41 31.80 41.44 -12.99
CA THR A 41 32.65 40.32 -13.39
C THR A 41 33.76 40.15 -12.37
N THR A 42 33.43 39.58 -11.21
CA THR A 42 34.43 38.95 -10.37
C THR A 42 34.99 37.79 -11.18
N LYS A 43 36.26 37.90 -11.60
CA LYS A 43 37.03 36.78 -12.11
C LYS A 43 36.91 35.66 -11.08
N THR A 44 36.04 34.70 -11.35
CA THR A 44 36.02 33.42 -10.65
C THR A 44 37.41 32.86 -10.84
N LYS A 45 38.21 32.86 -9.77
CA LYS A 45 39.30 31.89 -9.67
C LYS A 45 38.61 30.55 -9.80
N THR A 46 38.69 29.97 -10.99
CA THR A 46 38.40 28.56 -11.22
C THR A 46 39.26 27.83 -10.20
N MET A 47 38.66 27.39 -9.09
CA MET A 47 39.25 26.33 -8.30
C MET A 47 39.29 25.15 -9.27
N SER A 48 40.46 24.94 -9.89
CA SER A 48 40.75 23.68 -10.52
C SER A 48 40.73 22.65 -9.40
N HIS A 49 39.54 22.09 -9.15
CA HIS A 49 39.46 20.79 -8.53
C HIS A 49 40.01 19.81 -9.56
N THR A 50 41.34 19.76 -9.67
CA THR A 50 42.02 18.52 -9.97
C THR A 50 41.67 17.57 -8.83
N ARG A 51 40.46 16.98 -8.90
CA ARG A 51 40.12 15.77 -8.14
C ARG A 51 41.11 14.72 -8.64
N LYS A 52 42.27 14.65 -8.00
CA LYS A 52 43.03 13.40 -7.93
C LYS A 52 42.03 12.42 -7.34
N HIS A 53 41.40 11.61 -8.18
CA HIS A 53 40.59 10.50 -7.74
C HIS A 53 41.55 9.58 -6.99
N SER A 54 41.58 9.71 -5.66
CA SER A 54 42.12 8.67 -4.81
C SER A 54 41.44 7.37 -5.26
N PRO A 55 42.19 6.32 -5.64
CA PRO A 55 41.55 5.06 -6.01
C PRO A 55 40.69 4.60 -4.83
N PHE A 56 39.51 4.07 -5.16
CA PHE A 56 38.62 3.51 -4.14
C PHE A 56 39.42 2.47 -3.33
N VAL A 57 39.32 2.54 -2.00
CA VAL A 57 40.20 1.80 -1.09
C VAL A 57 39.93 0.29 -1.13
N PHE A 58 38.72 -0.09 -1.52
CA PHE A 58 38.33 -1.48 -1.67
C PHE A 58 38.42 -1.92 -3.14
N PRO A 59 38.79 -3.17 -3.42
CA PRO A 59 38.72 -3.70 -4.76
C PRO A 59 37.26 -3.67 -5.25
N HIS A 60 37.10 -3.45 -6.56
CA HIS A 60 35.80 -3.66 -7.20
C HIS A 60 35.39 -5.12 -7.06
N VAL A 61 34.14 -5.36 -6.69
CA VAL A 61 33.55 -6.70 -6.59
C VAL A 61 32.08 -6.64 -6.98
N ASP A 62 31.64 -7.65 -7.72
CA ASP A 62 30.24 -7.81 -8.11
C ASP A 62 29.45 -8.47 -6.99
N SER A 63 28.20 -8.05 -6.80
CA SER A 63 27.30 -8.69 -5.82
C SER A 63 27.00 -10.13 -6.25
N SER A 64 27.16 -11.08 -5.32
CA SER A 64 26.82 -12.49 -5.55
C SER A 64 25.38 -12.84 -5.16
N VAL A 65 24.64 -11.90 -4.56
CA VAL A 65 23.32 -12.16 -3.96
C VAL A 65 22.18 -11.91 -4.95
N VAL A 66 22.23 -10.81 -5.67
CA VAL A 66 21.24 -10.42 -6.68
C VAL A 66 21.97 -10.44 -8.03
N PRO A 67 21.45 -11.15 -9.05
CA PRO A 67 22.07 -11.14 -10.37
C PRO A 67 22.11 -9.72 -10.95
N ASP A 68 23.16 -9.41 -11.71
CA ASP A 68 23.30 -8.14 -12.41
C ASP A 68 23.16 -8.35 -13.94
N PRO A 69 22.15 -7.75 -14.61
CA PRO A 69 21.05 -6.98 -14.04
C PRO A 69 20.00 -7.88 -13.36
N SER A 70 19.31 -7.33 -12.35
CA SER A 70 18.21 -8.06 -11.72
C SER A 70 17.02 -8.18 -12.67
N ASN A 71 16.49 -9.39 -12.84
CA ASN A 71 15.30 -9.66 -13.65
C ASN A 71 13.97 -9.39 -12.90
N LEU A 72 14.04 -9.04 -11.61
CA LEU A 72 12.87 -8.79 -10.75
C LEU A 72 12.65 -7.29 -10.50
N PHE A 73 13.45 -6.42 -11.12
CA PHE A 73 13.25 -4.98 -11.13
C PHE A 73 12.98 -4.47 -12.54
N SER A 74 12.09 -3.49 -12.65
CA SER A 74 11.81 -2.86 -13.94
C SER A 74 13.03 -2.06 -14.44
N PRO A 75 13.22 -1.92 -15.76
CA PRO A 75 14.39 -1.24 -16.33
C PRO A 75 14.62 0.19 -15.82
N ASN A 76 13.56 0.91 -15.47
CA ASN A 76 13.65 2.27 -14.93
C ASN A 76 14.29 2.34 -13.52
N LEU A 77 14.39 1.22 -12.80
CA LEU A 77 15.01 1.16 -11.48
C LEU A 77 16.50 0.76 -11.55
N LEU A 78 16.92 0.12 -12.64
CA LEU A 78 18.29 -0.39 -12.80
C LEU A 78 19.36 0.70 -13.00
N SER A 79 18.94 1.94 -13.25
CA SER A 79 19.85 3.10 -13.37
C SER A 79 20.29 3.68 -12.02
N ASN A 80 19.67 3.26 -10.91
CA ASN A 80 19.98 3.69 -9.56
C ASN A 80 20.39 2.50 -8.69
N PRO A 81 21.14 2.73 -7.60
CA PRO A 81 21.42 1.68 -6.63
C PRO A 81 20.13 1.04 -6.11
N LEU A 82 20.06 -0.28 -6.21
CA LEU A 82 18.93 -1.05 -5.72
C LEU A 82 19.02 -1.20 -4.19
N PRO A 83 17.88 -1.16 -3.47
CA PRO A 83 17.89 -1.29 -2.02
C PRO A 83 18.31 -2.71 -1.61
N THR A 84 19.08 -2.77 -0.53
CA THR A 84 19.40 -4.02 0.16
C THR A 84 18.85 -3.98 1.58
N ASN A 85 18.56 -5.14 2.18
CA ASN A 85 17.96 -5.27 3.51
C ASN A 85 16.60 -4.56 3.62
N SER A 86 15.84 -4.52 2.53
CA SER A 86 14.49 -3.95 2.53
C SER A 86 13.48 -4.93 3.11
N PHE A 87 12.31 -4.42 3.53
CA PHE A 87 11.21 -5.26 4.02
C PHE A 87 10.56 -6.13 2.94
N PHE A 88 10.97 -5.95 1.68
CA PHE A 88 10.51 -6.70 0.52
C PHE A 88 11.66 -7.47 -0.14
N GLN A 89 12.82 -7.58 0.51
CA GLN A 89 14.04 -8.13 -0.06
C GLN A 89 13.79 -9.49 -0.71
N ASN A 90 13.01 -10.36 -0.06
CA ASN A 90 12.69 -11.69 -0.55
C ASN A 90 11.95 -11.71 -1.89
N PHE A 91 11.32 -10.61 -2.31
CA PHE A 91 10.71 -10.49 -3.65
C PHE A 91 11.74 -10.36 -4.77
N THR A 92 13.02 -10.22 -4.43
CA THR A 92 14.12 -9.98 -5.39
C THR A 92 15.23 -11.03 -5.30
N LEU A 93 15.18 -11.91 -4.29
CA LEU A 93 16.17 -12.95 -4.08
C LEU A 93 15.73 -14.25 -4.76
N LYS A 94 16.66 -14.93 -5.44
CA LYS A 94 16.39 -16.18 -6.17
C LYS A 94 15.21 -16.00 -7.16
N ASN A 95 14.08 -16.67 -6.90
CA ASN A 95 12.88 -16.58 -7.72
C ASN A 95 11.94 -15.45 -7.30
N GLY A 96 12.23 -14.77 -6.19
CA GLY A 96 11.37 -13.77 -5.57
C GLY A 96 10.09 -14.34 -4.94
N ASP A 97 10.03 -15.66 -4.73
CA ASP A 97 8.83 -16.42 -4.33
C ASP A 97 8.76 -16.75 -2.83
N GLN A 98 9.56 -16.06 -2.02
CA GLN A 98 9.57 -16.20 -0.58
C GLN A 98 8.62 -15.17 0.06
N PRO A 99 7.88 -15.55 1.12
CA PRO A 99 6.91 -14.66 1.74
C PRO A 99 7.59 -13.48 2.44
N GLU A 100 6.95 -12.32 2.40
CA GLU A 100 7.31 -11.14 3.19
C GLU A 100 6.15 -10.67 4.04
N TYR A 101 6.48 -10.16 5.23
CA TYR A 101 5.48 -9.58 6.11
C TYR A 101 5.21 -8.12 5.76
N ILE A 102 4.15 -7.90 4.99
CA ILE A 102 3.60 -6.59 4.69
C ILE A 102 2.41 -6.37 5.62
N HIS A 103 2.69 -5.85 6.83
CA HIS A 103 1.69 -5.72 7.89
C HIS A 103 0.34 -5.21 7.35
N PRO A 104 -0.78 -5.92 7.60
CA PRO A 104 -0.94 -7.05 8.53
C PRO A 104 -0.75 -8.45 7.91
N TYR A 105 -0.42 -8.56 6.62
CA TYR A 105 -0.45 -9.82 5.86
C TYR A 105 0.96 -10.37 5.59
N LEU A 106 1.06 -11.68 5.42
CA LEU A 106 2.19 -12.26 4.69
C LEU A 106 1.82 -12.35 3.21
N ILE A 107 2.72 -11.89 2.36
CA ILE A 107 2.53 -11.81 0.92
C ILE A 107 3.60 -12.66 0.24
N LYS A 108 3.18 -13.53 -0.66
CA LYS A 108 4.07 -14.38 -1.46
C LYS A 108 3.70 -14.26 -2.94
N PRO A 109 4.50 -13.55 -3.75
CA PRO A 109 4.26 -13.49 -5.19
C PRO A 109 4.71 -14.80 -5.87
N SER A 110 4.20 -14.98 -7.07
CA SER A 110 4.60 -16.00 -8.03
C SER A 110 4.58 -15.40 -9.44
N ASN A 111 4.92 -16.20 -10.46
CA ASN A 111 4.98 -15.74 -11.84
C ASN A 111 3.63 -15.25 -12.41
N PHE A 112 2.52 -15.76 -11.88
CA PHE A 112 1.17 -15.49 -12.40
C PHE A 112 0.16 -15.13 -11.31
N SER A 113 0.59 -15.10 -10.06
CA SER A 113 -0.33 -14.91 -8.94
C SER A 113 0.35 -14.23 -7.77
N LEU A 114 -0.47 -13.74 -6.85
CA LEU A 114 -0.02 -13.31 -5.55
C LEU A 114 -0.85 -14.01 -4.49
N SER A 115 -0.17 -14.69 -3.59
CA SER A 115 -0.77 -15.36 -2.43
C SER A 115 -0.67 -14.47 -1.20
N LEU A 116 -1.74 -14.44 -0.42
CA LEU A 116 -1.97 -13.58 0.73
C LEU A 116 -2.38 -14.47 1.91
N SER A 117 -1.79 -14.22 3.07
CA SER A 117 -2.10 -14.89 4.33
C SER A 117 -2.37 -13.87 5.42
N TYR A 118 -3.39 -14.11 6.24
CA TYR A 118 -3.47 -13.51 7.56
C TYR A 118 -2.90 -14.49 8.60
N PRO A 119 -1.64 -14.30 9.02
CA PRO A 119 -0.92 -15.36 9.70
C PRO A 119 -1.43 -15.61 11.12
N SER A 120 -1.71 -16.86 11.42
CA SER A 120 -1.77 -17.33 12.81
C SER A 120 -0.39 -17.19 13.45
N ARG A 121 -0.36 -16.71 14.70
CA ARG A 121 0.85 -16.65 15.51
C ARG A 121 0.99 -17.94 16.31
N PHE A 122 2.11 -18.62 16.11
CA PHE A 122 2.52 -19.75 16.93
C PHE A 122 3.62 -19.30 17.86
N PHE A 123 3.52 -19.71 19.12
CA PHE A 123 4.53 -19.41 20.12
C PHE A 123 4.83 -20.64 20.96
N ASN A 124 6.08 -20.73 21.38
CA ASN A 124 6.55 -21.60 22.45
C ASN A 124 7.54 -20.78 23.30
N PRO A 125 8.07 -21.33 24.42
CA PRO A 125 8.99 -20.59 25.28
C PRO A 125 10.27 -20.08 24.60
N SER A 126 10.69 -20.70 23.49
CA SER A 126 11.94 -20.38 22.79
C SER A 126 11.76 -19.41 21.62
N PHE A 127 10.61 -19.42 20.95
CA PHE A 127 10.35 -18.57 19.80
C PHE A 127 8.87 -18.34 19.54
N THR A 128 8.60 -17.23 18.84
CA THR A 128 7.31 -16.92 18.22
C THR A 128 7.50 -16.80 16.72
N TYR A 129 6.60 -17.37 15.93
CA TYR A 129 6.66 -17.28 14.48
C TYR A 129 5.25 -17.18 13.88
N GLN A 130 5.22 -16.73 12.64
CA GLN A 130 4.01 -16.63 11.81
C GLN A 130 4.08 -17.71 10.73
N VAL A 131 2.99 -18.44 10.54
CA VAL A 131 2.89 -19.43 9.47
C VAL A 131 2.27 -18.79 8.25
N PHE A 132 2.90 -19.00 7.09
CA PHE A 132 2.31 -18.66 5.82
C PHE A 132 1.36 -19.76 5.37
N ASN A 133 0.06 -19.45 5.32
CA ASN A 133 -0.95 -20.27 4.66
C ASN A 133 -1.57 -19.42 3.55
N PRO A 134 -1.63 -19.89 2.29
CA PRO A 134 -2.22 -19.12 1.19
C PRO A 134 -3.75 -19.05 1.33
N ASP A 135 -4.21 -18.23 2.28
CA ASP A 135 -5.63 -18.02 2.59
C ASP A 135 -6.37 -17.55 1.35
N LEU A 136 -5.74 -16.70 0.54
CA LEU A 136 -6.18 -16.31 -0.79
C LEU A 136 -5.01 -16.27 -1.78
N THR A 137 -5.23 -16.75 -3.00
CA THR A 137 -4.28 -16.65 -4.11
C THR A 137 -4.99 -16.03 -5.31
N ILE A 138 -4.49 -14.87 -5.75
CA ILE A 138 -5.12 -14.02 -6.76
C ILE A 138 -4.34 -14.15 -8.07
N SER A 139 -5.02 -14.51 -9.15
CA SER A 139 -4.46 -14.62 -10.50
C SER A 139 -5.47 -14.22 -11.57
N SER A 140 -5.02 -14.18 -12.82
CA SER A 140 -5.91 -14.23 -13.97
C SER A 140 -6.42 -15.67 -14.19
N SER A 141 -7.68 -15.82 -14.60
CA SER A 141 -8.22 -17.12 -15.05
C SER A 141 -7.71 -17.50 -16.44
N GLN A 142 -7.22 -16.51 -17.21
CA GLN A 142 -6.60 -16.74 -18.51
C GLN A 142 -5.12 -17.09 -18.32
N LYS A 143 -4.74 -18.28 -18.76
CA LYS A 143 -3.34 -18.70 -18.80
C LYS A 143 -2.65 -18.02 -19.98
N SER A 144 -1.83 -17.02 -19.72
CA SER A 144 -0.94 -16.49 -20.77
C SER A 144 0.19 -17.48 -21.04
N HIS A 145 0.47 -17.76 -22.32
CA HIS A 145 1.62 -18.55 -22.75
C HIS A 145 2.95 -17.79 -22.61
N LEU A 146 2.92 -16.54 -22.10
CA LEU A 146 4.09 -15.72 -21.80
C LEU A 146 4.68 -16.19 -20.45
N SER A 147 5.12 -17.44 -20.41
CA SER A 147 5.47 -18.20 -19.21
C SER A 147 6.81 -17.84 -18.56
N HIS A 148 7.49 -16.81 -19.07
CA HIS A 148 8.87 -16.48 -18.68
C HIS A 148 9.02 -15.22 -17.83
N PHE A 149 7.94 -14.45 -17.64
CA PHE A 149 8.00 -13.24 -16.83
C PHE A 149 7.53 -13.52 -15.42
N ASN A 150 8.47 -13.47 -14.47
CA ASN A 150 8.18 -13.44 -13.04
C ASN A 150 7.48 -12.11 -12.69
N HIS A 151 7.03 -11.97 -11.44
CA HIS A 151 6.67 -10.64 -10.95
C HIS A 151 7.85 -9.68 -11.09
N THR A 152 7.56 -8.39 -11.24
CA THR A 152 8.57 -7.34 -11.36
C THR A 152 8.25 -6.21 -10.41
N ILE A 153 9.24 -5.72 -9.68
CA ILE A 153 9.13 -4.50 -8.88
C ILE A 153 9.20 -3.31 -9.82
N SER A 154 8.13 -2.52 -9.89
CA SER A 154 8.05 -1.32 -10.75
C SER A 154 8.28 -0.01 -10.00
N SER A 155 8.07 -0.01 -8.69
CA SER A 155 8.43 1.09 -7.78
C SER A 155 8.59 0.60 -6.34
N HIS A 156 9.33 1.36 -5.54
CA HIS A 156 9.49 1.13 -4.11
C HIS A 156 9.86 2.44 -3.40
N ASN A 157 9.65 2.49 -2.09
CA ASN A 157 10.10 3.56 -1.18
C ASN A 157 10.19 2.97 0.25
N ASP A 158 10.26 3.84 1.26
CA ASP A 158 10.44 3.45 2.65
C ASP A 158 9.34 2.48 3.14
N LEU A 159 8.10 2.65 2.71
CA LEU A 159 6.94 1.94 3.29
C LEU A 159 6.14 1.11 2.27
N SER A 160 6.54 1.09 1.00
CA SER A 160 5.80 0.42 -0.06
C SER A 160 6.68 -0.19 -1.14
N VAL A 161 6.11 -1.18 -1.82
CA VAL A 161 6.64 -1.81 -3.03
C VAL A 161 5.47 -2.08 -3.98
N THR A 162 5.64 -1.77 -5.25
CA THR A 162 4.66 -2.09 -6.29
C THR A 162 5.14 -3.30 -7.08
N LEU A 163 4.32 -4.36 -7.10
CA LEU A 163 4.57 -5.58 -7.87
C LEU A 163 3.69 -5.62 -9.11
N ASP A 164 4.31 -5.72 -10.27
CA ASP A 164 3.65 -5.96 -11.54
C ASP A 164 3.72 -7.46 -11.88
N ILE A 165 2.58 -8.04 -12.25
CA ILE A 165 2.46 -9.40 -12.81
C ILE A 165 1.87 -9.25 -14.22
N PRO A 166 2.71 -8.91 -15.23
CA PRO A 166 2.22 -8.59 -16.57
C PRO A 166 1.44 -9.73 -17.22
N SER A 167 1.85 -10.97 -16.95
CA SER A 167 1.21 -12.20 -17.43
C SER A 167 -0.25 -12.35 -16.98
N SER A 168 -0.66 -11.64 -15.93
CA SER A 168 -2.03 -11.63 -15.39
C SER A 168 -2.70 -10.26 -15.46
N ASN A 169 -2.06 -9.25 -16.07
CA ASN A 169 -2.53 -7.86 -16.07
C ASN A 169 -2.79 -7.29 -14.66
N LEU A 170 -2.06 -7.77 -13.65
CA LEU A 170 -2.23 -7.35 -12.26
C LEU A 170 -1.07 -6.47 -11.80
N ARG A 171 -1.40 -5.41 -11.06
CA ARG A 171 -0.44 -4.53 -10.38
C ARG A 171 -0.84 -4.39 -8.92
N PHE A 172 -0.02 -4.85 -8.01
CA PHE A 172 -0.27 -4.81 -6.56
C PHE A 172 0.45 -3.63 -5.92
N PHE A 173 -0.28 -2.83 -5.16
CA PHE A 173 0.26 -1.74 -4.35
C PHE A 173 0.42 -2.23 -2.91
N LEU A 174 1.60 -2.73 -2.56
CA LEU A 174 1.87 -3.29 -1.24
C LEU A 174 2.42 -2.18 -0.34
N VAL A 175 1.60 -1.69 0.58
CA VAL A 175 1.96 -0.62 1.51
C VAL A 175 1.84 -1.13 2.94
N ARG A 176 2.91 -1.02 3.72
CA ARG A 176 2.93 -1.46 5.12
C ARG A 176 1.92 -0.69 5.94
N GLY A 177 1.08 -1.42 6.67
CA GLY A 177 -0.01 -0.86 7.46
C GLY A 177 -1.32 -0.67 6.70
N SER A 178 -1.39 -0.93 5.39
CA SER A 178 -2.68 -0.93 4.71
C SER A 178 -3.51 -2.14 5.17
N PRO A 179 -4.74 -1.94 5.69
CA PRO A 179 -5.63 -3.06 6.00
C PRO A 179 -6.15 -3.74 4.72
N PHE A 180 -6.05 -3.08 3.58
CA PHE A 180 -6.47 -3.61 2.28
C PHE A 180 -5.26 -4.08 1.48
N LEU A 181 -5.30 -5.32 0.97
CA LEU A 181 -4.52 -5.69 -0.20
C LEU A 181 -5.15 -5.00 -1.42
N THR A 182 -4.44 -4.06 -2.02
CA THR A 182 -4.93 -3.27 -3.16
C THR A 182 -4.21 -3.69 -4.43
N PHE A 183 -4.96 -3.95 -5.50
CA PHE A 183 -4.39 -4.18 -6.82
C PHE A 183 -5.24 -3.58 -7.94
N SER A 184 -4.56 -3.21 -9.02
CA SER A 184 -5.17 -2.79 -10.27
C SER A 184 -5.20 -3.95 -11.24
N VAL A 185 -6.34 -4.12 -11.91
CA VAL A 185 -6.48 -4.95 -13.10
C VAL A 185 -6.36 -4.00 -14.29
N THR A 186 -5.23 -4.05 -15.00
CA THR A 186 -4.81 -2.99 -15.93
C THR A 186 -5.54 -3.03 -17.27
N GLN A 187 -6.12 -4.18 -17.62
CA GLN A 187 -6.90 -4.43 -18.82
C GLN A 187 -8.04 -5.40 -18.50
N PRO A 188 -9.15 -5.43 -19.26
CA PRO A 188 -10.26 -6.36 -19.03
C PRO A 188 -9.78 -7.81 -18.91
N THR A 189 -9.75 -8.34 -17.68
CA THR A 189 -9.15 -9.65 -17.35
C THR A 189 -10.08 -10.41 -16.41
N PRO A 190 -10.46 -11.66 -16.76
CA PRO A 190 -11.17 -12.54 -15.84
C PRO A 190 -10.26 -12.94 -14.67
N LEU A 191 -10.75 -12.80 -13.44
CA LEU A 191 -9.97 -13.09 -12.23
C LEU A 191 -10.31 -14.47 -11.68
N SER A 192 -9.33 -15.09 -11.04
CA SER A 192 -9.47 -16.27 -10.19
C SER A 192 -8.84 -15.98 -8.83
N ILE A 193 -9.63 -16.15 -7.78
CA ILE A 193 -9.21 -16.07 -6.38
C ILE A 193 -9.41 -17.46 -5.79
N THR A 194 -8.31 -18.21 -5.68
CA THR A 194 -8.31 -19.56 -5.09
C THR A 194 -7.97 -19.50 -3.61
N THR A 195 -8.41 -20.50 -2.86
CA THR A 195 -8.11 -20.65 -1.44
C THR A 195 -7.87 -22.12 -1.11
N ILE A 196 -7.06 -22.40 -0.10
CA ILE A 196 -6.92 -23.76 0.45
C ILE A 196 -8.09 -24.14 1.39
N HIS A 197 -8.94 -23.18 1.72
CA HIS A 197 -10.07 -23.32 2.63
C HIS A 197 -11.37 -23.51 1.84
N ALA A 198 -12.38 -24.13 2.45
CA ALA A 198 -13.70 -24.21 1.84
C ALA A 198 -14.46 -22.89 2.05
N ILE A 199 -15.08 -22.37 1.00
CA ILE A 199 -15.97 -21.20 1.05
C ILE A 199 -17.33 -21.67 1.59
N LEU A 200 -17.65 -21.26 2.81
CA LEU A 200 -18.88 -21.65 3.50
C LEU A 200 -20.05 -20.74 3.15
N SER A 201 -19.78 -19.46 2.91
CA SER A 201 -20.79 -18.50 2.45
C SER A 201 -20.16 -17.44 1.56
N PHE A 202 -20.97 -16.92 0.64
CA PHE A 202 -20.60 -15.87 -0.29
C PHE A 202 -21.81 -14.94 -0.48
N SER A 203 -21.61 -13.64 -0.32
CA SER A 203 -22.66 -12.63 -0.47
C SER A 203 -22.13 -11.43 -1.23
N SER A 204 -23.02 -10.74 -1.95
CA SER A 204 -22.70 -9.56 -2.75
C SER A 204 -23.67 -8.45 -2.44
N SER A 205 -23.20 -7.20 -2.40
CA SER A 205 -24.05 -6.02 -2.36
C SER A 205 -24.85 -5.86 -3.65
N ASP A 206 -25.99 -5.16 -3.60
CA ASP A 206 -26.82 -4.85 -4.78
C ASP A 206 -26.06 -4.18 -5.92
N SER A 207 -25.08 -3.33 -5.60
CA SER A 207 -24.23 -2.65 -6.59
C SER A 207 -23.14 -3.54 -7.20
N LEU A 208 -22.96 -4.77 -6.69
CA LEU A 208 -21.88 -5.71 -7.07
C LEU A 208 -20.48 -5.10 -6.95
N THR A 209 -20.29 -4.18 -5.99
CA THR A 209 -18.98 -3.55 -5.70
C THR A 209 -18.41 -4.01 -4.37
N LYS A 210 -19.19 -4.71 -3.54
CA LYS A 210 -18.76 -5.31 -2.28
C LYS A 210 -19.18 -6.77 -2.26
N HIS A 211 -18.25 -7.66 -1.93
CA HIS A 211 -18.49 -9.08 -1.80
C HIS A 211 -17.87 -9.58 -0.49
N THR A 212 -18.65 -10.31 0.31
CA THR A 212 -18.21 -10.86 1.59
C THR A 212 -18.25 -12.38 1.50
N PHE A 213 -17.15 -13.03 1.86
CA PHE A 213 -17.06 -14.49 1.85
C PHE A 213 -16.42 -15.03 3.13
N HIS A 214 -17.00 -16.11 3.65
CA HIS A 214 -16.60 -16.78 4.88
C HIS A 214 -15.96 -18.12 4.58
N LEU A 215 -14.79 -18.37 5.17
CA LEU A 215 -13.99 -19.56 4.97
C LEU A 215 -14.11 -20.53 6.15
N ASN A 216 -13.90 -21.83 5.92
CA ASN A 216 -14.02 -22.85 6.96
C ASN A 216 -12.91 -22.82 8.04
N ASN A 217 -11.91 -21.97 7.88
CA ASN A 217 -10.93 -21.64 8.93
C ASN A 217 -11.42 -20.55 9.90
N GLY A 218 -12.66 -20.08 9.73
CA GLY A 218 -13.27 -19.03 10.56
C GLY A 218 -12.97 -17.60 10.10
N GLN A 219 -12.16 -17.41 9.05
CA GLN A 219 -11.88 -16.08 8.51
C GLN A 219 -13.02 -15.58 7.61
N THR A 220 -13.33 -14.30 7.74
CA THR A 220 -14.24 -13.59 6.84
C THR A 220 -13.45 -12.54 6.07
N TRP A 221 -13.63 -12.49 4.77
CA TRP A 221 -12.95 -11.55 3.88
C TRP A 221 -13.96 -10.71 3.13
N ILE A 222 -13.59 -9.45 2.85
CA ILE A 222 -14.41 -8.51 2.08
C ILE A 222 -13.58 -8.01 0.89
N LEU A 223 -14.16 -8.13 -0.29
CA LEU A 223 -13.65 -7.60 -1.54
C LEU A 223 -14.45 -6.35 -1.93
N TYR A 224 -13.76 -5.26 -2.20
CA TYR A 224 -14.30 -4.01 -2.72
C TYR A 224 -13.74 -3.74 -4.13
N ALA A 225 -14.62 -3.58 -5.11
CA ALA A 225 -14.28 -3.25 -6.48
C ALA A 225 -14.61 -1.78 -6.79
N SER A 226 -13.84 -1.14 -7.69
CA SER A 226 -14.09 0.24 -8.13
C SER A 226 -15.32 0.40 -9.02
N SER A 227 -15.80 -0.68 -9.60
CA SER A 227 -16.97 -0.77 -10.47
C SER A 227 -17.62 -2.16 -10.29
N PRO A 228 -18.89 -2.34 -10.70
CA PRO A 228 -19.58 -3.62 -10.55
C PRO A 228 -18.78 -4.79 -11.16
N ILE A 229 -18.57 -5.85 -10.38
CA ILE A 229 -17.92 -7.09 -10.82
C ILE A 229 -18.82 -8.28 -10.48
N ARG A 230 -19.13 -9.10 -11.49
CA ARG A 230 -19.90 -10.34 -11.27
C ARG A 230 -18.94 -11.42 -10.84
N LEU A 231 -19.15 -11.92 -9.63
CA LEU A 231 -18.37 -13.01 -9.06
C LEU A 231 -19.23 -14.27 -8.94
N SER A 232 -18.64 -15.40 -9.32
CA SER A 232 -19.16 -16.74 -9.07
C SER A 232 -18.20 -17.46 -8.14
N HIS A 233 -18.69 -18.45 -7.39
CA HIS A 233 -17.85 -19.22 -6.49
C HIS A 233 -18.13 -20.72 -6.60
N GLY A 234 -17.07 -21.50 -6.51
CA GLY A 234 -17.12 -22.93 -6.23
C GLY A 234 -16.77 -23.20 -4.76
N LEU A 235 -16.31 -24.41 -4.46
CA LEU A 235 -15.94 -24.79 -3.10
C LEU A 235 -14.71 -24.05 -2.56
N SER A 236 -13.72 -23.77 -3.42
CA SER A 236 -12.41 -23.23 -3.04
C SER A 236 -11.86 -22.22 -4.05
N GLU A 237 -12.73 -21.66 -4.89
CA GLU A 237 -12.37 -20.72 -5.94
C GLU A 237 -13.51 -19.71 -6.15
N ILE A 238 -13.16 -18.44 -6.31
CA ILE A 238 -14.05 -17.36 -6.75
C ILE A 238 -13.53 -16.89 -8.10
N THR A 239 -14.40 -16.86 -9.11
CA THR A 239 -14.07 -16.41 -10.46
C THR A 239 -14.88 -15.17 -10.83
N SER A 240 -14.35 -14.36 -11.74
CA SER A 240 -15.04 -13.19 -12.29
C SER A 240 -15.14 -13.25 -13.80
N ASP A 241 -16.14 -12.53 -14.32
CA ASP A 241 -16.08 -12.05 -15.70
C ASP A 241 -14.89 -11.08 -15.89
N ALA A 242 -14.60 -10.71 -17.14
CA ALA A 242 -13.54 -9.75 -17.43
C ALA A 242 -13.76 -8.42 -16.68
N PHE A 243 -12.79 -8.02 -15.87
CA PHE A 243 -12.82 -6.81 -15.07
C PHE A 243 -11.61 -5.92 -15.38
N SER A 244 -11.79 -4.60 -15.28
CA SER A 244 -10.71 -3.61 -15.32
C SER A 244 -11.01 -2.52 -14.29
N GLY A 245 -10.04 -2.19 -13.46
CA GLY A 245 -10.24 -1.28 -12.34
C GLY A 245 -9.40 -1.64 -11.11
N ILE A 246 -9.84 -1.15 -9.95
CA ILE A 246 -9.18 -1.38 -8.66
C ILE A 246 -9.97 -2.37 -7.83
N ILE A 247 -9.27 -3.33 -7.24
CA ILE A 247 -9.80 -4.26 -6.24
C ILE A 247 -9.03 -4.08 -4.94
N ARG A 248 -9.76 -4.09 -3.83
CA ARG A 248 -9.25 -4.03 -2.47
C ARG A 248 -9.83 -5.19 -1.68
N ILE A 249 -8.99 -6.01 -1.08
CA ILE A 249 -9.42 -7.17 -0.27
C ILE A 249 -8.92 -6.95 1.15
N ALA A 250 -9.79 -7.11 2.14
CA ALA A 250 -9.44 -7.02 3.54
C ALA A 250 -10.02 -8.19 4.34
N LEU A 251 -9.27 -8.66 5.33
CA LEU A 251 -9.82 -9.51 6.37
C LEU A 251 -10.77 -8.68 7.23
N LEU A 252 -11.93 -9.23 7.58
CA LEU A 252 -12.84 -8.69 8.58
C LEU A 252 -12.47 -9.26 9.96
N PRO A 253 -11.87 -8.48 10.87
CA PRO A 253 -11.48 -8.97 12.19
C PRO A 253 -12.70 -9.36 13.03
N ASP A 254 -12.65 -10.55 13.62
CA ASP A 254 -13.65 -11.11 14.54
C ASP A 254 -15.08 -11.23 13.96
N SER A 255 -15.25 -11.04 12.64
CA SER A 255 -16.56 -10.90 11.99
C SER A 255 -17.45 -9.83 12.67
N ASP A 256 -16.85 -8.78 13.23
CA ASP A 256 -17.57 -7.71 13.93
C ASP A 256 -18.10 -6.66 12.93
N LEU A 257 -19.42 -6.42 12.99
CA LEU A 257 -20.12 -5.42 12.19
C LEU A 257 -19.55 -3.99 12.34
N LYS A 258 -18.94 -3.67 13.49
CA LYS A 258 -18.26 -2.37 13.68
C LYS A 258 -17.01 -2.27 12.84
N HIS A 259 -16.22 -3.34 12.76
CA HIS A 259 -15.03 -3.38 11.92
C HIS A 259 -15.43 -3.36 10.44
N GLU A 260 -16.51 -4.05 10.08
CA GLU A 260 -17.07 -3.98 8.73
C GLU A 260 -17.47 -2.56 8.36
N ALA A 261 -18.20 -1.86 9.23
CA ALA A 261 -18.58 -0.46 8.99
C ALA A 261 -17.37 0.48 8.83
N VAL A 262 -16.27 0.21 9.56
CA VAL A 262 -15.00 0.94 9.38
C VAL A 262 -14.39 0.61 8.01
N LEU A 263 -14.25 -0.67 7.66
CA LEU A 263 -13.71 -1.06 6.35
C LEU A 263 -14.54 -0.49 5.20
N ASP A 264 -15.87 -0.53 5.29
CA ASP A 264 -16.80 0.05 4.31
C ASP A 264 -16.54 1.54 4.12
N ARG A 265 -16.45 2.30 5.22
CA ARG A 265 -16.23 3.75 5.21
C ARG A 265 -14.93 4.15 4.51
N PHE A 266 -13.86 3.38 4.73
CA PHE A 266 -12.53 3.69 4.20
C PHE A 266 -12.19 2.92 2.91
N SER A 267 -13.09 2.06 2.43
CA SER A 267 -12.88 1.20 1.28
C SER A 267 -12.53 1.98 0.01
N SER A 268 -12.93 3.25 -0.13
CA SER A 268 -12.78 4.05 -1.35
C SER A 268 -11.41 4.73 -1.52
N CYS A 269 -10.56 4.78 -0.49
CA CYS A 269 -9.23 5.37 -0.54
C CYS A 269 -8.16 4.32 -0.23
N TYR A 270 -7.03 4.35 -0.93
CA TYR A 270 -5.95 3.39 -0.73
C TYR A 270 -4.58 4.05 -0.94
N PRO A 271 -3.54 3.61 -0.22
CA PRO A 271 -2.20 4.12 -0.39
C PRO A 271 -1.53 3.44 -1.61
N VAL A 272 -0.65 4.16 -2.29
CA VAL A 272 0.21 3.63 -3.36
C VAL A 272 1.69 3.78 -3.06
N SER A 273 2.03 4.67 -2.12
CA SER A 273 3.39 5.00 -1.74
C SER A 273 3.42 5.58 -0.32
N GLY A 274 4.55 5.47 0.38
CA GLY A 274 4.73 5.98 1.74
C GLY A 274 6.19 6.27 2.08
N GLU A 275 6.45 7.47 2.57
CA GLU A 275 7.80 7.94 2.93
C GLU A 275 7.88 8.27 4.42
N ALA A 276 9.04 8.00 5.04
CA ALA A 276 9.34 8.35 6.42
C ALA A 276 10.27 9.57 6.45
N VAL A 277 9.74 10.72 6.84
CA VAL A 277 10.46 12.00 6.79
C VAL A 277 10.85 12.45 8.20
N PHE A 278 12.14 12.71 8.39
CA PHE A 278 12.69 13.29 9.62
C PHE A 278 12.85 14.80 9.44
N SER A 279 11.73 15.52 9.37
CA SER A 279 11.72 16.97 9.14
C SER A 279 12.00 17.79 10.40
N ARG A 280 11.88 17.20 11.59
CA ARG A 280 12.04 17.85 12.89
C ARG A 280 12.78 16.93 13.88
N PRO A 281 13.50 17.47 14.87
CA PRO A 281 14.14 16.66 15.92
C PRO A 281 13.12 15.75 16.61
N PHE A 282 13.51 14.49 16.84
CA PHE A 282 12.71 13.49 17.56
C PHE A 282 11.31 13.23 16.98
N CYS A 283 11.10 13.51 15.70
CA CYS A 283 9.82 13.34 15.02
C CYS A 283 10.01 12.58 13.71
N VAL A 284 9.18 11.57 13.50
CA VAL A 284 9.02 10.90 12.21
C VAL A 284 7.66 11.26 11.66
N GLU A 285 7.62 11.81 10.45
CA GLU A 285 6.41 12.10 9.72
C GLU A 285 6.24 11.05 8.61
N TYR A 286 5.13 10.30 8.64
CA TYR A 286 4.79 9.38 7.55
C TYR A 286 3.92 10.09 6.52
N LYS A 287 4.45 10.25 5.31
CA LYS A 287 3.75 10.87 4.18
C LYS A 287 3.26 9.79 3.23
N TRP A 288 1.94 9.68 3.12
CA TRP A 288 1.30 8.70 2.25
C TRP A 288 0.86 9.35 0.94
N GLU A 289 1.28 8.78 -0.18
CA GLU A 289 0.60 9.03 -1.46
C GLU A 289 -0.60 8.09 -1.56
N LYS A 290 -1.77 8.66 -1.83
CA LYS A 290 -3.04 7.91 -1.86
C LYS A 290 -3.83 8.20 -3.14
N LYS A 291 -4.65 7.23 -3.53
CA LYS A 291 -5.62 7.35 -4.62
C LYS A 291 -7.03 7.03 -4.12
N GLY A 292 -8.02 7.37 -4.94
CA GLY A 292 -9.43 7.23 -4.58
C GLY A 292 -9.96 8.40 -3.75
N TRP A 293 -11.08 8.17 -3.06
CA TRP A 293 -11.87 9.23 -2.42
C TRP A 293 -12.00 9.02 -0.92
N GLY A 294 -11.98 10.11 -0.15
CA GLY A 294 -12.11 10.10 1.30
C GLY A 294 -10.79 10.00 2.05
N ASP A 295 -10.90 9.69 3.33
CA ASP A 295 -9.79 9.56 4.26
C ASP A 295 -9.06 8.22 4.06
N LEU A 296 -7.79 8.16 4.46
CA LEU A 296 -6.96 6.95 4.38
C LEU A 296 -6.98 6.21 5.72
N LEU A 297 -7.31 4.91 5.69
CA LEU A 297 -7.18 4.04 6.86
C LEU A 297 -5.83 3.33 6.83
N MET A 298 -5.01 3.56 7.86
CA MET A 298 -3.75 2.87 8.08
C MET A 298 -3.74 2.23 9.47
N LEU A 299 -3.26 1.00 9.54
CA LEU A 299 -2.99 0.29 10.78
C LEU A 299 -1.70 0.82 11.42
N ALA A 300 -1.72 0.90 12.74
CA ALA A 300 -0.63 1.40 13.54
C ALA A 300 -0.08 0.25 14.42
N HIS A 301 1.25 0.15 14.50
CA HIS A 301 1.88 -0.72 15.49
C HIS A 301 1.70 -0.15 16.91
N PRO A 302 1.83 -0.99 17.96
CA PRO A 302 1.71 -0.52 19.34
C PRO A 302 2.60 0.69 19.67
N LEU A 303 3.85 0.71 19.16
CA LEU A 303 4.75 1.84 19.33
C LEU A 303 4.22 3.12 18.67
N HIS A 304 3.64 3.02 17.48
CA HIS A 304 3.02 4.18 16.83
C HIS A 304 1.89 4.76 17.70
N LEU A 305 1.04 3.89 18.26
CA LEU A 305 -0.06 4.32 19.13
C LEU A 305 0.45 5.00 20.40
N GLN A 306 1.50 4.46 21.01
CA GLN A 306 2.12 5.06 22.19
C GLN A 306 2.67 6.47 21.87
N LEU A 307 3.44 6.60 20.79
CA LEU A 307 4.02 7.88 20.39
C LEU A 307 2.98 8.92 19.95
N LEU A 308 1.86 8.48 19.36
CA LEU A 308 0.77 9.37 18.95
C LEU A 308 -0.14 9.78 20.11
N ALA A 309 -0.20 9.00 21.19
CA ALA A 309 -0.98 9.34 22.38
C ALA A 309 -0.28 10.38 23.26
N ASP A 310 1.06 10.43 23.20
CA ASP A 310 1.90 11.32 24.00
C ASP A 310 2.15 12.70 23.31
N GLY A 311 1.66 12.91 22.09
CA GLY A 311 1.83 14.14 21.29
C GLY A 311 0.57 14.98 21.18
#